data_AF-A0A512AQS4-F1
#
_entry.id   AF-A0A512AQS4-F1
#
_cell.length_a   1.000
_cell.length_b   1.000
_cell.length_c   1.000
_cell.angle_alpha   90.00
_cell.angle_beta   90.00
_cell.angle_gamma   90.00
#
_symmetry.space_group_name_H-M   'P 1'
#
loop_
_entity.id
_entity.type
_entity.pdbx_description
1 polymer ?
#
loop_
_entity_poly.entity_id
_entity_poly.type
_entity_poly.pdbx_seq_one_letter_code
_entity_poly.pdbx_strand_id
1 'polypeptide(L)'
;MDDPALKPAMLARLVYLDRVLTWRGQVNRKDLIERFGISSPQAAIDLREYLERVAEPKPRYDTVRKCYVADPHHRGLPFVEDAGSPDEFVGHSTTEGFSVLPSPVRQCPPLVMRRLWQAIEQRQKIEIGYVSMSSGLQQNQWIAPAHFAFDGERLHVRAWSFYHREWRDYVPIRVLPESTFSVAPIAEDLPRDTDWEELVEIRLRPLSSLTAEQQAAVRLEYGFTQEVLSFEVRRALEFYVERRWGLNRAGARLERC
;
A
#
# COMPACT_ATOMS: atom_id res chain seq x y z
N MET A 1 10.98 12.97 -4.26
CA MET A 1 12.42 12.83 -4.56
C MET A 1 13.06 14.19 -4.33
N ASP A 2 14.09 14.21 -3.48
CA ASP A 2 14.54 15.38 -2.71
C ASP A 2 14.85 16.63 -3.53
N ASP A 3 14.40 17.79 -3.06
CA ASP A 3 15.03 19.06 -3.41
C ASP A 3 16.43 19.06 -2.75
N PRO A 4 17.52 19.00 -3.54
CA PRO A 4 18.88 18.86 -3.02
C PRO A 4 19.33 20.02 -2.12
N ALA A 5 18.56 21.12 -2.05
CA ALA A 5 18.82 22.24 -1.16
C ALA A 5 18.27 22.06 0.27
N LEU A 6 17.35 21.12 0.50
CA LEU A 6 16.68 20.96 1.79
C LEU A 6 17.31 19.86 2.65
N LYS A 7 17.66 20.21 3.90
CA LYS A 7 18.05 19.21 4.90
C LYS A 7 16.86 18.26 5.17
N PRO A 8 17.09 16.95 5.38
CA PRO A 8 16.00 15.97 5.58
C PRO A 8 15.00 16.35 6.68
N ALA A 9 15.50 16.92 7.79
CA ALA A 9 14.64 17.37 8.87
C ALA A 9 13.73 18.55 8.47
N MET A 10 14.22 19.48 7.64
CA MET A 10 13.41 20.59 7.11
C MET A 10 12.36 20.05 6.14
N LEU A 11 12.78 19.19 5.20
CA LEU A 11 11.88 18.56 4.24
C LEU A 11 10.71 17.86 4.94
N ALA A 12 10.98 17.05 5.97
CA ALA A 12 9.94 16.38 6.74
C ALA A 12 8.91 17.36 7.36
N ARG A 13 9.35 18.54 7.80
CA ARG A 13 8.47 19.57 8.37
C ARG A 13 7.66 20.29 7.29
N LEU A 14 8.27 20.60 6.14
CA LEU A 14 7.54 21.18 5.01
C LEU A 14 6.48 20.23 4.47
N VAL A 15 6.81 18.94 4.32
CA VAL A 15 5.86 17.90 3.93
C VAL A 15 4.72 17.81 4.95
N TYR A 16 5.01 17.85 6.25
CA TYR A 16 3.97 17.86 7.27
C TYR A 16 3.04 19.08 7.17
N LEU A 17 3.60 20.29 6.99
CA LEU A 17 2.79 21.49 6.77
C LEU A 17 1.88 21.35 5.56
N ASP A 18 2.42 20.79 4.47
CA ASP A 18 1.69 20.58 3.21
C ASP A 18 0.49 19.65 3.40
N ARG A 19 0.69 18.53 4.09
CA ARG A 19 -0.37 17.58 4.41
C ARG A 19 -1.45 18.21 5.28
N VAL A 20 -1.04 18.98 6.30
CA VAL A 20 -1.98 19.66 7.20
C VAL A 20 -2.80 20.71 6.45
N LEU A 21 -2.19 21.51 5.58
CA LEU A 21 -2.91 22.50 4.78
C LEU A 21 -3.80 21.84 3.72
N THR A 22 -3.36 20.74 3.12
CA THR A 22 -4.15 19.98 2.13
C THR A 22 -5.41 19.39 2.76
N TRP A 23 -5.29 18.69 3.89
CA TRP A 23 -6.40 17.92 4.45
C TRP A 23 -7.22 18.68 5.50
N ARG A 24 -6.56 19.46 6.37
CA ARG A 24 -7.24 20.24 7.43
C ARG A 24 -7.55 21.67 6.99
N GLY A 25 -6.91 22.17 5.94
CA GLY A 25 -7.12 23.52 5.43
C GLY A 25 -6.51 24.64 6.29
N GLN A 26 -5.88 24.33 7.42
CA GLN A 26 -5.27 25.34 8.30
C GLN A 26 -4.12 24.81 9.15
N VAL A 27 -3.12 25.64 9.39
CA VAL A 27 -1.93 25.31 10.19
C VAL A 27 -1.39 26.49 10.97
N ASN A 28 -0.79 26.24 12.14
CA ASN A 28 -0.12 27.23 12.96
C ASN A 28 1.24 26.70 13.46
N ARG A 29 2.00 27.55 14.17
CA ARG A 29 3.32 27.17 14.70
C ARG A 29 3.26 26.03 15.71
N LYS A 30 2.18 25.96 16.50
CA LYS A 30 1.99 24.96 17.55
C LYS A 30 1.95 23.56 16.94
N ASP A 31 1.37 23.40 15.75
CA ASP A 31 1.37 22.12 15.02
C ASP A 31 2.79 21.58 14.78
N LEU A 32 3.75 22.44 14.43
CA LEU A 32 5.14 22.04 14.22
C LEU A 32 5.87 21.76 15.54
N ILE A 33 5.63 22.60 16.55
CA ILE A 33 6.26 22.49 17.87
C ILE A 33 5.85 21.16 18.53
N GLU A 34 4.55 20.86 18.53
CA GLU A 34 4.04 19.62 19.14
C GLU A 34 4.47 18.37 18.37
N ARG A 35 4.48 18.43 17.03
CA ARG A 35 4.85 17.27 16.21
C ARG A 35 6.34 16.96 16.21
N PHE A 36 7.20 17.98 16.19
CA PHE A 36 8.65 17.80 15.98
C PHE A 36 9.51 18.22 17.18
N GLY A 37 8.93 18.75 18.26
CA GLY A 37 9.66 19.20 19.44
C GLY A 37 10.61 20.38 19.17
N ILE A 38 10.34 21.17 18.13
CA ILE A 38 11.19 22.30 17.74
C ILE A 38 10.82 23.59 18.47
N SER A 39 11.74 24.56 18.48
CA SER A 39 11.49 25.88 19.05
C SER A 39 10.53 26.71 18.19
N SER A 40 9.82 27.66 18.82
CA SER A 40 8.93 28.60 18.12
C SER A 40 9.63 29.42 17.01
N PRO A 41 10.88 29.91 17.19
CA PRO A 41 11.62 30.54 16.09
C PRO A 41 11.87 29.60 14.91
N GLN A 42 12.21 28.33 15.16
CA GLN A 42 12.41 27.36 14.08
C GLN A 42 11.10 27.10 13.33
N ALA A 43 9.99 26.92 14.06
CA ALA A 43 8.67 26.74 13.44
C ALA A 43 8.27 27.95 12.56
N ALA A 44 8.64 29.16 12.94
CA ALA A 44 8.39 30.36 12.13
C ALA A 44 9.25 30.40 10.85
N ILE A 45 10.51 29.94 10.93
CA ILE A 45 11.39 29.78 9.76
C ILE A 45 10.79 28.74 8.80
N ASP A 46 10.40 27.59 9.31
CA ASP A 46 9.86 26.50 8.49
C ASP A 46 8.54 26.90 7.79
N LEU A 47 7.64 27.61 8.48
CA LEU A 47 6.40 28.14 7.87
C LEU A 47 6.68 29.15 6.76
N ARG A 48 7.67 30.02 6.93
CA ARG A 48 8.07 30.98 5.89
C ARG A 48 8.66 30.26 4.69
N GLU A 49 9.55 29.29 4.94
CA GLU A 49 10.14 28.44 3.91
C GLU A 49 9.06 27.70 3.10
N TYR A 50 8.03 27.19 3.79
CA TYR A 50 6.86 26.58 3.13
C TYR A 50 6.14 27.56 2.20
N LEU A 51 5.82 28.76 2.70
CA LEU A 51 5.09 29.79 1.93
C LEU A 51 5.88 30.34 0.75
N GLU A 52 7.21 30.28 0.80
CA GLU A 52 8.08 30.65 -0.32
C GLU A 52 8.01 29.60 -1.46
N ARG A 53 7.78 28.32 -1.12
CA ARG A 53 7.86 27.18 -2.04
C ARG A 53 6.53 26.63 -2.52
N VAL A 54 5.47 26.83 -1.75
CA VAL A 54 4.12 26.35 -2.07
C VAL A 54 3.63 26.97 -3.36
N ALA A 55 2.95 26.17 -4.19
CA ALA A 55 2.35 26.66 -5.42
C ALA A 55 1.24 27.69 -5.12
N GLU A 56 1.09 28.66 -6.01
CA GLU A 56 -0.06 29.56 -5.96
C GLU A 56 -1.38 28.80 -6.19
N PRO A 57 -2.48 29.17 -5.52
CA PRO A 57 -2.60 30.26 -4.55
C PRO A 57 -2.01 29.94 -3.16
N LYS A 58 -1.22 30.88 -2.62
CA LYS A 58 -0.60 30.75 -1.29
C LYS A 58 -1.63 30.78 -0.15
N PRO A 59 -1.41 29.99 0.92
CA PRO A 59 -2.17 30.11 2.17
C PRO A 59 -2.09 31.53 2.75
N ARG A 60 -3.19 32.00 3.32
CA ARG A 60 -3.31 33.36 3.88
C ARG A 60 -3.32 33.31 5.39
N TYR A 61 -2.64 34.26 6.03
CA TYR A 61 -2.66 34.37 7.48
C TYR A 61 -3.98 35.00 7.95
N ASP A 62 -4.71 34.28 8.81
CA ASP A 62 -5.89 34.76 9.51
C ASP A 62 -5.46 35.30 10.88
N THR A 63 -5.64 36.61 11.10
CA THR A 63 -5.23 37.30 12.32
C THR A 63 -6.11 36.97 13.52
N VAL A 64 -7.37 36.58 13.30
CA VAL A 64 -8.33 36.21 14.35
C VAL A 64 -8.03 34.80 14.84
N ARG A 65 -7.88 33.85 13.90
CA ARG A 65 -7.55 32.45 14.20
C ARG A 65 -6.07 32.24 14.55
N LYS A 66 -5.21 33.21 14.22
CA LYS A 66 -3.75 33.16 14.39
C LYS A 66 -3.14 31.92 13.72
N CYS A 67 -3.60 31.60 12.51
CA CYS A 67 -3.16 30.48 11.71
C CYS A 67 -3.08 30.86 10.23
N TYR A 68 -2.38 30.05 9.43
CA TYR A 68 -2.48 30.10 7.98
C TYR A 68 -3.64 29.22 7.53
N VAL A 69 -4.44 29.74 6.60
CA VAL A 69 -5.61 29.06 6.02
C VAL A 69 -5.35 28.85 4.54
N ALA A 70 -5.54 27.62 4.07
CA ALA A 70 -5.42 27.23 2.68
C ALA A 70 -6.53 27.89 1.84
N ASP A 71 -6.19 28.24 0.59
CA ASP A 71 -7.18 28.64 -0.41
C ASP A 71 -8.00 27.42 -0.86
N PRO A 72 -9.27 27.58 -1.29
CA PRO A 72 -10.06 26.49 -1.87
C PRO A 72 -9.37 25.78 -3.06
N HIS A 73 -8.47 26.45 -3.76
CA HIS A 73 -7.68 25.88 -4.87
C HIS A 73 -6.23 25.60 -4.47
N HIS A 74 -5.95 25.38 -3.19
CA HIS A 74 -4.62 25.05 -2.70
C HIS A 74 -4.04 23.81 -3.41
N ARG A 75 -2.82 23.94 -3.91
CA ARG A 75 -2.13 22.90 -4.72
C ARG A 75 -0.97 22.22 -4.00
N GLY A 76 -0.62 22.69 -2.80
CA GLY A 76 0.50 22.17 -2.03
C GLY A 76 1.88 22.46 -2.63
N LEU A 77 2.88 21.69 -2.20
CA LEU A 77 4.26 21.80 -2.64
C LEU A 77 4.44 21.10 -4.00
N PRO A 78 5.09 21.74 -4.99
CA PRO A 78 5.21 21.17 -6.34
C PRO A 78 6.09 19.91 -6.43
N PHE A 79 6.86 19.62 -5.38
CA PHE A 79 7.75 18.44 -5.29
C PHE A 79 7.19 17.33 -4.40
N VAL A 80 6.01 17.54 -3.81
CA VAL A 80 5.31 16.53 -3.01
C VAL A 80 4.20 15.95 -3.89
N GLU A 81 4.43 14.74 -4.40
CA GLU A 81 3.48 14.07 -5.30
C GLU A 81 2.33 13.38 -4.54
N ASP A 82 2.52 13.11 -3.23
CA ASP A 82 1.54 12.42 -2.39
C ASP A 82 1.38 13.11 -1.02
N ALA A 83 0.21 13.73 -0.83
CA ALA A 83 -0.20 14.30 0.45
C ALA A 83 -0.55 13.23 1.51
N GLY A 84 -0.37 11.94 1.20
CA GLY A 84 -0.83 10.81 2.00
C GLY A 84 -2.34 10.62 1.87
N SER A 85 -2.84 9.47 2.33
CA SER A 85 -4.29 9.23 2.30
C SER A 85 -5.03 10.09 3.33
N PRO A 86 -6.28 10.52 3.04
CA PRO A 86 -7.12 11.21 4.03
C PRO A 86 -7.28 10.41 5.32
N ASP A 87 -7.40 9.08 5.21
CA ASP A 87 -7.58 8.18 6.36
C ASP A 87 -6.36 8.19 7.30
N GLU A 88 -5.15 8.16 6.73
CA GLU A 88 -3.92 8.30 7.50
C GLU A 88 -3.87 9.66 8.21
N PHE A 89 -4.25 10.73 7.51
CA PHE A 89 -4.25 12.07 8.09
C PHE A 89 -5.25 12.21 9.25
N VAL A 90 -6.49 11.77 9.04
CA VAL A 90 -7.56 11.84 10.05
C VAL A 90 -7.21 10.97 11.25
N GLY A 91 -6.72 9.75 11.04
CA GLY A 91 -6.35 8.82 12.11
C GLY A 91 -5.22 9.32 12.99
N HIS A 92 -4.22 10.01 12.44
CA HIS A 92 -3.17 10.63 13.23
C HIS A 92 -3.63 11.92 13.94
N SER A 93 -4.62 12.61 13.40
CA SER A 93 -5.06 13.93 13.89
C SER A 93 -6.14 13.85 14.98
N THR A 94 -6.85 12.72 15.11
CA THR A 94 -8.01 12.59 16.00
C THR A 94 -7.85 11.41 16.95
N THR A 95 -7.26 11.66 18.11
CA THR A 95 -7.01 10.63 19.13
C THR A 95 -8.29 10.09 19.79
N GLU A 96 -9.42 10.80 19.71
CA GLU A 96 -10.66 10.46 20.43
C GLU A 96 -11.92 10.30 19.55
N GLY A 97 -11.80 10.43 18.22
CA GLY A 97 -12.98 10.48 17.33
C GLY A 97 -12.94 9.61 16.08
N PHE A 98 -11.80 9.02 15.73
CA PHE A 98 -11.68 8.19 14.53
C PHE A 98 -11.86 6.71 14.86
N SER A 99 -12.93 6.13 14.33
CA SER A 99 -13.20 4.70 14.44
C SER A 99 -12.59 3.98 13.25
N VAL A 100 -11.69 3.04 13.51
CA VAL A 100 -11.05 2.20 12.49
C VAL A 100 -11.49 0.77 12.68
N LEU A 101 -11.84 0.09 11.59
CA LEU A 101 -12.06 -1.36 11.64
C LEU A 101 -10.77 -2.05 12.09
N PRO A 102 -10.83 -3.01 13.04
CA PRO A 102 -9.64 -3.74 13.44
C PRO A 102 -9.10 -4.51 12.23
N SER A 103 -7.89 -4.16 11.81
CA SER A 103 -7.17 -4.93 10.79
C SER A 103 -6.52 -6.15 11.45
N PRO A 104 -6.63 -7.35 10.86
CA PRO A 104 -5.94 -8.52 11.41
C PRO A 104 -4.43 -8.23 11.48
N VAL A 105 -3.82 -8.46 12.64
CA VAL A 105 -2.37 -8.32 12.82
C VAL A 105 -1.67 -9.41 12.02
N ARG A 106 -1.28 -9.08 10.78
CA ARG A 106 -0.61 -9.98 9.85
C ARG A 106 0.89 -9.74 9.90
N GLN A 107 1.50 -9.92 11.07
CA GLN A 107 2.94 -9.81 11.21
C GLN A 107 3.60 -11.04 10.62
N CYS A 108 4.30 -10.86 9.50
CA CYS A 108 5.21 -11.89 9.05
C CYS A 108 6.43 -11.92 9.98
N PRO A 109 6.81 -13.08 10.55
CA PRO A 109 8.00 -13.17 11.38
C PRO A 109 9.24 -12.65 10.60
N PRO A 110 10.02 -11.71 11.16
CA PRO A 110 11.21 -11.18 10.47
C PRO A 110 12.23 -12.24 10.07
N LEU A 111 12.33 -13.33 10.86
CA LEU A 111 13.17 -14.48 10.54
C LEU A 111 12.72 -15.18 9.26
N VAL A 112 11.43 -15.50 9.14
CA VAL A 112 10.85 -16.15 7.95
C VAL A 112 11.10 -15.30 6.71
N MET A 113 10.83 -13.99 6.79
CA MET A 113 11.07 -13.06 5.68
C MET A 113 12.52 -13.08 5.22
N ARG A 114 13.46 -12.97 6.17
CA ARG A 114 14.88 -12.96 5.86
C ARG A 114 15.33 -14.25 5.18
N ARG A 115 14.84 -15.40 5.65
CA ARG A 115 15.18 -16.71 5.07
C ARG A 115 14.63 -16.89 3.66
N LEU A 116 13.37 -16.52 3.44
CA LEU A 116 12.74 -16.58 2.11
C LEU A 116 13.45 -15.64 1.13
N TRP A 117 13.75 -14.41 1.55
CA TRP A 117 14.47 -13.44 0.72
C TRP A 117 15.85 -13.96 0.31
N GLN A 118 16.62 -14.48 1.28
CA GLN A 118 17.94 -15.05 1.01
C GLN A 118 17.89 -16.23 0.04
N ALA A 119 16.88 -17.11 0.18
CA ALA A 119 16.70 -18.24 -0.73
C ALA A 119 16.37 -17.80 -2.16
N ILE A 120 15.55 -16.76 -2.34
CA ILE A 120 15.25 -16.17 -3.66
C ILE A 120 16.52 -15.60 -4.29
N GLU A 121 17.24 -14.72 -3.58
CA GLU A 121 18.45 -14.08 -4.08
C GLU A 121 19.53 -15.10 -4.47
N GLN A 122 19.67 -16.18 -3.70
CA GLN A 122 20.66 -17.22 -3.94
C GLN A 122 20.16 -18.32 -4.89
N ARG A 123 18.92 -18.22 -5.39
CA ARG A 123 18.27 -19.24 -6.23
C ARG A 123 18.36 -20.65 -5.64
N GLN A 124 18.09 -20.74 -4.34
CA GLN A 124 18.12 -21.99 -3.59
C GLN A 124 16.70 -22.46 -3.28
N LYS A 125 16.55 -23.77 -3.14
CA LYS A 125 15.38 -24.33 -2.47
C LYS A 125 15.57 -24.26 -0.96
N ILE A 126 14.47 -24.07 -0.24
CA ILE A 126 14.42 -23.96 1.21
C ILE A 126 13.36 -24.92 1.77
N GLU A 127 13.69 -25.58 2.87
CA GLU A 127 12.74 -26.39 3.63
C GLU A 127 11.96 -25.52 4.61
N ILE A 128 10.63 -25.60 4.55
CA ILE A 128 9.73 -24.90 5.46
C ILE A 128 8.70 -25.88 6.03
N GLY A 129 8.41 -25.75 7.32
CA GLY A 129 7.20 -26.28 7.93
C GLY A 129 6.05 -25.34 7.61
N TYR A 130 5.00 -25.85 6.96
CA TYR A 130 3.89 -25.01 6.50
C TYR A 130 2.54 -25.54 6.96
N VAL A 131 1.68 -24.64 7.45
CA VAL A 131 0.31 -24.98 7.83
C VAL A 131 -0.63 -24.75 6.64
N SER A 132 -1.07 -25.84 6.01
CA SER A 132 -2.04 -25.75 4.92
C SER A 132 -3.46 -25.53 5.43
N MET A 133 -4.22 -24.64 4.79
CA MET A 133 -5.65 -24.45 5.07
C MET A 133 -6.52 -25.57 4.51
N SER A 134 -6.12 -26.21 3.40
CA SER A 134 -6.96 -27.20 2.72
C SER A 134 -6.89 -28.57 3.39
N SER A 135 -5.76 -28.92 4.00
CA SER A 135 -5.56 -30.22 4.65
C SER A 135 -5.39 -30.13 6.16
N GLY A 136 -5.10 -28.95 6.72
CA GLY A 136 -4.78 -28.79 8.15
C GLY A 136 -3.46 -29.44 8.58
N LEU A 137 -2.77 -30.12 7.65
CA LEU A 137 -1.54 -30.85 7.93
C LEU A 137 -0.36 -29.88 8.04
N GLN A 138 0.41 -30.05 9.11
CA GLN A 138 1.73 -29.46 9.26
C GLN A 138 2.73 -30.40 8.59
N GLN A 139 3.32 -29.97 7.48
CA GLN A 139 4.34 -30.76 6.80
C GLN A 139 5.55 -29.89 6.50
N ASN A 140 6.73 -30.47 6.72
CA ASN A 140 7.96 -29.93 6.17
C ASN A 140 7.98 -30.23 4.67
N GLN A 141 8.24 -29.20 3.89
CA GLN A 141 8.31 -29.31 2.45
C GLN A 141 9.42 -28.41 1.90
N TRP A 142 10.08 -28.91 0.87
CA TRP A 142 10.99 -28.11 0.07
C TRP A 142 10.20 -27.27 -0.92
N ILE A 143 10.54 -26.00 -1.00
CA ILE A 143 10.05 -25.06 -2.02
C ILE A 143 11.23 -24.33 -2.65
N ALA A 144 11.09 -23.95 -3.92
CA ALA A 144 11.98 -22.99 -4.55
C ALA A 144 11.23 -21.65 -4.68
N PRO A 145 11.43 -20.72 -3.73
CA PRO A 145 10.77 -19.42 -3.78
C PRO A 145 11.33 -18.59 -4.93
N ALA A 146 10.45 -17.86 -5.62
CA ALA A 146 10.82 -17.06 -6.79
C ALA A 146 10.45 -15.59 -6.62
N HIS A 147 9.24 -15.28 -6.13
CA HIS A 147 8.75 -13.91 -6.09
C HIS A 147 7.90 -13.62 -4.86
N PHE A 148 7.96 -12.38 -4.38
CA PHE A 148 6.99 -11.83 -3.44
C PHE A 148 5.82 -11.18 -4.19
N ALA A 149 4.62 -11.33 -3.65
CA ALA A 149 3.42 -10.63 -4.11
C ALA A 149 2.62 -10.10 -2.92
N PHE A 150 1.98 -8.95 -3.08
CA PHE A 150 1.05 -8.42 -2.09
C PHE A 150 -0.33 -8.29 -2.73
N ASP A 151 -1.33 -8.94 -2.14
CA ASP A 151 -2.70 -8.93 -2.69
C ASP A 151 -3.52 -7.72 -2.23
N GLY A 152 -2.94 -6.81 -1.43
CA GLY A 152 -3.66 -5.73 -0.75
C GLY A 152 -3.99 -5.99 0.70
N GLU A 153 -3.82 -7.24 1.13
CA GLU A 153 -4.27 -7.74 2.40
C GLU A 153 -3.14 -8.53 3.10
N ARG A 154 -2.47 -9.42 2.37
CA ARG A 154 -1.45 -10.36 2.84
C ARG A 154 -0.29 -10.39 1.85
N LEU A 155 0.90 -10.61 2.41
CA LEU A 155 2.06 -10.97 1.62
C LEU A 155 1.98 -12.45 1.24
N HIS A 156 2.39 -12.75 0.01
CA HIS A 156 2.52 -14.08 -0.56
C HIS A 156 3.93 -14.27 -1.12
N VAL A 157 4.37 -15.52 -1.16
CA VAL A 157 5.57 -15.95 -1.87
C VAL A 157 5.16 -16.97 -2.90
N ARG A 158 5.36 -16.63 -4.17
CA ARG A 158 5.24 -17.54 -5.30
C ARG A 158 6.44 -18.46 -5.31
N ALA A 159 6.21 -19.77 -5.26
CA ALA A 159 7.27 -20.77 -5.18
C ALA A 159 6.90 -22.07 -5.89
N TRP A 160 7.90 -22.74 -6.45
CA TRP A 160 7.74 -24.11 -6.94
C TRP A 160 7.66 -25.07 -5.75
N SER A 161 6.58 -25.84 -5.68
CA SER A 161 6.43 -26.89 -4.68
C SER A 161 7.04 -28.19 -5.21
N PHE A 162 8.08 -28.71 -4.57
CA PHE A 162 8.61 -30.03 -4.93
C PHE A 162 7.64 -31.17 -4.54
N TYR A 163 6.80 -30.95 -3.53
CA TYR A 163 5.80 -31.91 -3.10
C TYR A 163 4.62 -31.99 -4.09
N HIS A 164 4.07 -30.84 -4.50
CA HIS A 164 2.93 -30.81 -5.43
C HIS A 164 3.33 -30.80 -6.91
N ARG A 165 4.61 -30.53 -7.21
CA ARG A 165 5.13 -30.36 -8.57
C ARG A 165 4.36 -29.30 -9.38
N GLU A 166 4.10 -28.16 -8.74
CA GLU A 166 3.45 -27.01 -9.36
C GLU A 166 3.87 -25.69 -8.69
N TRP A 167 3.65 -24.57 -9.37
CA TRP A 167 3.83 -23.23 -8.83
C TRP A 167 2.66 -22.84 -7.94
N ARG A 168 2.95 -22.39 -6.71
CA ARG A 168 1.93 -22.07 -5.70
C ARG A 168 2.29 -20.83 -4.90
N ASP A 169 1.27 -20.23 -4.30
CA ASP A 169 1.40 -19.11 -3.39
C ASP A 169 1.39 -19.56 -1.92
N TYR A 170 2.45 -19.19 -1.21
CA TYR A 170 2.62 -19.44 0.22
C TYR A 170 2.44 -18.15 0.99
N VAL A 171 1.70 -18.18 2.09
CA VAL A 171 1.54 -17.02 2.98
C VAL A 171 2.63 -17.10 4.05
N PRO A 172 3.62 -16.18 4.10
CA PRO A 172 4.75 -16.30 5.02
C PRO A 172 4.38 -16.42 6.51
N ILE A 173 3.26 -15.83 6.94
CA ILE A 173 2.76 -15.95 8.32
C ILE A 173 2.38 -17.38 8.72
N ARG A 174 2.20 -18.29 7.76
CA ARG A 174 1.88 -19.71 7.99
C ARG A 174 3.11 -20.61 7.97
N VAL A 175 4.30 -20.05 7.75
CA VAL A 175 5.56 -20.77 7.90
C VAL A 175 5.86 -20.86 9.38
N LEU A 176 6.10 -22.08 9.86
CA LEU A 176 6.41 -22.34 11.25
C LEU A 176 7.77 -21.70 11.62
N PRO A 177 7.85 -20.84 12.64
CA PRO A 177 9.11 -20.23 13.07
C PRO A 177 10.20 -21.25 13.45
N GLU A 178 9.79 -22.44 13.89
CA GLU A 178 10.62 -23.58 14.25
C GLU A 178 11.08 -24.44 13.06
N SER A 179 10.77 -24.03 11.82
CA SER A 179 11.28 -24.70 10.62
C SER A 179 12.81 -24.77 10.63
N THR A 180 13.36 -25.82 10.04
CA THR A 180 14.82 -25.97 9.87
C THR A 180 15.41 -24.84 9.03
N PHE A 181 14.64 -24.33 8.06
CA PHE A 181 15.11 -23.38 7.03
C PHE A 181 16.39 -23.88 6.33
N SER A 182 16.54 -25.20 6.22
CA SER A 182 17.65 -25.80 5.49
C SER A 182 17.57 -25.37 4.02
N VAL A 183 18.71 -25.00 3.46
CA VAL A 183 18.81 -24.57 2.06
C VAL A 183 19.66 -25.54 1.26
N ALA A 184 19.35 -25.67 -0.02
CA ALA A 184 20.13 -26.46 -0.95
C ALA A 184 20.05 -25.85 -2.36
N PRO A 185 21.06 -26.10 -3.22
CA PRO A 185 20.95 -25.78 -4.64
C PRO A 185 19.72 -26.45 -5.27
N ILE A 186 19.12 -25.78 -6.23
CA ILE A 186 18.09 -26.36 -7.10
C ILE A 186 18.84 -27.20 -8.14
N ALA A 187 18.73 -28.53 -8.04
CA ALA A 187 19.47 -29.47 -8.88
C ALA A 187 18.77 -29.80 -10.21
N GLU A 188 17.51 -29.39 -10.37
CA GLU A 188 16.67 -29.65 -11.54
C GLU A 188 16.26 -28.33 -12.20
N ASP A 189 16.10 -28.32 -13.52
CA ASP A 189 15.49 -27.18 -14.21
C ASP A 189 14.00 -27.12 -13.85
N LEU A 190 13.61 -26.04 -13.19
CA LEU A 190 12.21 -25.81 -12.83
C LEU A 190 11.41 -25.44 -14.08
N PRO A 191 10.16 -25.92 -14.21
CA PRO A 191 9.31 -25.50 -15.32
C PRO A 191 8.98 -24.01 -15.21
N ARG A 192 8.73 -23.37 -16.36
CA ARG A 192 8.35 -21.95 -16.40
C ARG A 192 7.04 -21.71 -15.65
N ASP A 193 6.99 -20.62 -14.91
CA ASP A 193 5.76 -20.15 -14.25
C ASP A 193 5.00 -19.25 -15.21
N THR A 194 4.28 -19.85 -16.18
CA THR A 194 3.56 -19.08 -17.21
C THR A 194 2.53 -18.13 -16.58
N ASP A 195 1.87 -18.54 -15.49
CA ASP A 195 0.92 -17.67 -14.78
C ASP A 195 1.59 -16.45 -14.18
N TRP A 196 2.83 -16.59 -13.69
CA TRP A 196 3.56 -15.45 -13.18
C TRP A 196 4.12 -14.58 -14.30
N GLU A 197 4.70 -15.18 -15.34
CA GLU A 197 5.36 -14.47 -16.43
C GLU A 197 4.39 -13.67 -17.30
N GLU A 198 3.13 -14.12 -17.42
CA GLU A 198 2.10 -13.47 -18.24
C GLU A 198 1.39 -12.33 -17.49
N LEU A 199 1.30 -11.17 -18.16
CA LEU A 199 0.42 -10.08 -17.75
C LEU A 199 -0.93 -10.22 -18.47
N VAL A 200 -2.01 -10.13 -17.70
CA VAL A 200 -3.38 -10.14 -18.21
C VAL A 200 -4.03 -8.79 -17.95
N GLU A 201 -4.77 -8.29 -18.94
CA GLU A 201 -5.55 -7.08 -18.80
C GLU A 201 -6.89 -7.41 -18.14
N ILE A 202 -7.16 -6.78 -16.99
CA ILE A 202 -8.44 -6.85 -16.30
C ILE A 202 -9.27 -5.66 -16.72
N ARG A 203 -10.42 -5.93 -17.35
CA ARG A 203 -11.36 -4.91 -17.80
C ARG A 203 -12.67 -5.02 -17.04
N LEU A 204 -13.08 -3.93 -16.41
CA LEU A 204 -14.22 -3.88 -15.51
C LEU A 204 -15.17 -2.75 -15.89
N ARG A 205 -16.46 -2.99 -15.68
CA ARG A 205 -17.52 -1.99 -15.80
C ARG A 205 -18.47 -2.09 -14.60
N PRO A 206 -19.24 -1.02 -14.29
CA PRO A 206 -20.37 -1.14 -13.39
C PRO A 206 -21.33 -2.25 -13.85
N LEU A 207 -21.97 -2.91 -12.90
CA LEU A 207 -22.97 -3.93 -13.19
C LEU A 207 -24.08 -3.39 -14.10
N SER A 208 -24.36 -4.13 -15.16
CA SER A 208 -25.41 -3.86 -16.15
C SER A 208 -26.80 -3.75 -15.53
N SER A 209 -27.06 -4.44 -14.43
CA SER A 209 -28.34 -4.41 -13.72
C SER A 209 -28.59 -3.13 -12.90
N LEU A 210 -27.57 -2.28 -12.72
CA LEU A 210 -27.69 -1.01 -11.99
C LEU A 210 -28.33 0.08 -12.87
N THR A 211 -29.03 1.03 -12.24
CA THR A 211 -29.53 2.22 -12.96
C THR A 211 -28.37 3.11 -13.42
N ALA A 212 -28.64 4.02 -14.37
CA ALA A 212 -27.61 4.94 -14.88
C ALA A 212 -26.96 5.77 -13.76
N GLU A 213 -27.74 6.24 -12.79
CA GLU A 213 -27.26 7.02 -11.65
C GLU A 213 -26.38 6.16 -10.73
N GLN A 214 -26.77 4.90 -10.49
CA GLN A 214 -25.97 3.97 -9.70
C GLN A 214 -24.65 3.63 -10.39
N GLN A 215 -24.67 3.41 -11.70
CA GLN A 215 -23.44 3.18 -12.48
C GLN A 215 -22.53 4.41 -12.42
N ALA A 216 -23.07 5.62 -12.52
CA ALA A 216 -22.30 6.86 -12.36
C ALA A 216 -21.66 6.97 -10.97
N ALA A 217 -22.38 6.63 -9.90
CA ALA A 217 -21.83 6.60 -8.54
C ALA A 217 -20.69 5.57 -8.40
N VAL A 218 -20.86 4.36 -8.94
CA VAL A 218 -19.81 3.34 -8.96
C VAL A 218 -18.57 3.82 -9.72
N ARG A 219 -18.77 4.50 -10.86
CA ARG A 219 -17.65 5.07 -11.64
C ARG A 219 -16.84 6.07 -10.84
N LEU A 220 -17.50 6.97 -10.11
CA LEU A 220 -16.85 7.95 -9.25
C LEU A 220 -16.07 7.27 -8.12
N GLU A 221 -16.69 6.31 -7.43
CA GLU A 221 -16.09 5.61 -6.29
C GLU A 221 -14.84 4.81 -6.66
N TYR A 222 -14.86 4.15 -7.82
CA TYR A 222 -13.73 3.35 -8.30
C TYR A 222 -12.77 4.14 -9.20
N GLY A 223 -12.95 5.46 -9.34
CA GLY A 223 -12.02 6.33 -10.06
C GLY A 223 -11.95 6.07 -11.57
N PHE A 224 -13.06 5.71 -12.21
CA PHE A 224 -13.12 5.53 -13.65
C PHE A 224 -12.83 6.85 -14.37
N THR A 225 -11.79 6.88 -15.20
CA THR A 225 -11.49 7.99 -16.12
C THR A 225 -12.04 7.77 -17.53
N GLN A 226 -12.48 6.54 -17.81
CA GLN A 226 -13.04 6.08 -19.08
C GLN A 226 -14.29 5.22 -18.84
N GLU A 227 -14.95 4.75 -19.90
CA GLU A 227 -16.12 3.87 -19.79
C GLU A 227 -15.80 2.50 -19.18
N VAL A 228 -14.55 2.05 -19.26
CA VAL A 228 -14.08 0.78 -18.71
C VAL A 228 -12.85 1.06 -17.86
N LEU A 229 -12.81 0.46 -16.68
CA LEU A 229 -11.63 0.47 -15.81
C LEU A 229 -10.75 -0.70 -16.25
N SER A 230 -9.56 -0.37 -16.77
CA SER A 230 -8.61 -1.36 -17.30
C SER A 230 -7.27 -1.24 -16.60
N PHE A 231 -6.67 -2.37 -16.23
CA PHE A 231 -5.34 -2.43 -15.64
C PHE A 231 -4.73 -3.82 -15.84
N GLU A 232 -3.40 -3.89 -15.87
CA GLU A 232 -2.68 -5.15 -16.02
C GLU A 232 -2.26 -5.74 -14.66
N VAL A 233 -2.37 -7.06 -14.54
CA VAL A 233 -1.84 -7.83 -13.41
C VAL A 233 -1.17 -9.10 -13.92
N ARG A 234 -0.27 -9.70 -13.13
CA ARG A 234 0.20 -11.06 -13.44
C ARG A 234 -0.96 -12.03 -13.37
N ARG A 235 -1.06 -12.99 -14.29
CA ARG A 235 -2.16 -13.98 -14.32
C ARG A 235 -2.30 -14.73 -12.99
N ALA A 236 -1.18 -15.07 -12.35
CA ALA A 236 -1.16 -15.68 -11.02
C ALA A 236 -1.89 -14.85 -9.94
N LEU A 237 -2.00 -13.53 -10.15
CA LEU A 237 -2.62 -12.59 -9.20
C LEU A 237 -4.09 -12.26 -9.52
N GLU A 238 -4.61 -12.71 -10.68
CA GLU A 238 -5.95 -12.39 -11.16
C GLU A 238 -7.05 -12.75 -10.15
N PHE A 239 -7.00 -13.96 -9.60
CA PHE A 239 -7.95 -14.43 -8.58
C PHE A 239 -8.03 -13.51 -7.36
N TYR A 240 -6.91 -12.89 -6.96
CA TYR A 240 -6.87 -12.01 -5.81
C TYR A 240 -7.58 -10.68 -6.07
N VAL A 241 -7.56 -10.19 -7.31
CA VAL A 241 -8.34 -9.02 -7.73
C VAL A 241 -9.83 -9.30 -7.54
N GLU A 242 -10.30 -10.43 -8.08
CA GLU A 242 -11.72 -10.82 -7.97
C GLU A 242 -12.16 -10.94 -6.51
N ARG A 243 -11.31 -11.57 -5.68
CA ARG A 243 -11.59 -11.76 -4.25
C ARG A 243 -11.61 -10.44 -3.48
N ARG A 244 -10.64 -9.56 -3.72
CA ARG A 244 -10.51 -8.28 -3.00
C ARG A 244 -11.58 -7.29 -3.41
N TRP A 245 -11.91 -7.25 -4.70
CA TRP A 245 -12.91 -6.31 -5.24
C TRP A 245 -14.32 -6.87 -5.19
N GLY A 246 -14.48 -8.12 -4.74
CA GLY A 246 -15.77 -8.74 -4.49
C GLY A 246 -16.60 -8.96 -5.76
N LEU A 247 -15.95 -9.12 -6.92
CA LEU A 247 -16.61 -9.18 -8.23
C LEU A 247 -17.65 -10.31 -8.33
N ASN A 248 -17.40 -11.42 -7.63
CA ASN A 248 -18.23 -12.63 -7.65
C ASN A 248 -19.07 -12.81 -6.38
N ARG A 249 -19.40 -11.73 -5.65
CA ARG A 249 -20.17 -11.79 -4.40
C ARG A 249 -21.55 -11.14 -4.55
N ALA A 250 -22.50 -11.58 -3.72
CA ALA A 250 -23.77 -10.87 -3.58
C ALA A 250 -23.50 -9.41 -3.16
N GLY A 251 -24.08 -8.45 -3.89
CA GLY A 251 -23.82 -7.03 -3.70
C GLY A 251 -22.55 -6.53 -4.40
N ALA A 252 -21.94 -7.30 -5.32
CA ALA A 252 -20.97 -6.77 -6.25
C ALA A 252 -21.52 -5.52 -6.95
N ARG A 253 -20.63 -4.61 -7.36
CA ARG A 253 -20.99 -3.39 -8.10
C ARG A 253 -20.28 -3.28 -9.44
N LEU A 254 -19.30 -4.15 -9.66
CA LEU A 254 -18.49 -4.26 -10.86
C LEU A 254 -18.65 -5.66 -11.46
N GLU A 255 -18.55 -5.73 -12.78
CA GLU A 255 -18.47 -6.99 -13.54
C GLU A 255 -17.40 -6.91 -14.61
N ARG A 256 -16.91 -8.07 -15.06
CA ARG A 256 -16.01 -8.16 -16.20
C ARG A 256 -16.73 -7.85 -17.50
N CYS A 257 -16.02 -7.26 -18.45
CA CYS A 257 -16.52 -6.99 -19.80
C CYS A 257 -15.77 -7.79 -20.87
#